data_AF-A0A517P5B4-F1
#
_entry.id   AF-A0A517P5B4-F1
#
_cell.length_a   1.000
_cell.length_b   1.000
_cell.length_c   1.000
_cell.angle_alpha   90.00
_cell.angle_beta   90.00
_cell.angle_gamma   90.00
#
_symmetry.space_group_name_H-M   'P 1'
#
loop_
_entity.id
_entity.type
_entity.pdbx_description
1 polymer ?
#
loop_
_entity_poly.entity_id
_entity_poly.type
_entity_poly.pdbx_seq_one_letter_code
_entity_poly.pdbx_strand_id
1 'polypeptide(L)'
;MPAEFSNDASLVGCWRVEATDMIEGRTVSLIGGLPGEYVEFTDDGRYRVDLLDRRPSEGPFERVRSDFGPGLNFWIEGLESLITRCLYEIDGDSLTICIAGDYGPRPVAVRRDDDKLWCVKTFRRCERPRRRRK
;
A
#
# COMPACT_ATOMS: atom_id res chain seq x y z
N MET A 1 -20.16 -10.25 -13.56
CA MET A 1 -18.91 -10.69 -14.22
C MET A 1 -17.77 -10.34 -13.27
N PRO A 2 -17.18 -11.30 -12.53
CA PRO A 2 -16.00 -10.96 -11.74
C PRO A 2 -14.87 -10.64 -12.72
N ALA A 3 -14.32 -9.44 -12.63
CA ALA A 3 -13.19 -9.03 -13.45
C ALA A 3 -12.06 -10.04 -13.24
N GLU A 4 -11.49 -10.55 -14.33
CA GLU A 4 -10.29 -11.38 -14.29
C GLU A 4 -9.24 -10.65 -13.46
N PHE A 5 -8.92 -11.23 -12.30
CA PHE A 5 -8.00 -10.65 -11.33
C PHE A 5 -6.69 -10.32 -12.02
N SER A 6 -6.30 -9.04 -11.97
CA SER A 6 -4.97 -8.60 -12.35
C SER A 6 -3.98 -9.19 -11.35
N ASN A 7 -3.54 -10.41 -11.63
CA ASN A 7 -2.58 -11.20 -10.87
C ASN A 7 -1.17 -10.61 -11.05
N ASP A 8 -0.99 -9.36 -10.65
CA ASP A 8 0.33 -8.75 -10.64
C ASP A 8 1.13 -9.40 -9.49
N ALA A 9 1.81 -10.48 -9.84
CA ALA A 9 2.67 -11.25 -8.95
C ALA A 9 3.91 -10.45 -8.55
N SER A 10 4.26 -9.37 -9.27
CA SER A 10 5.42 -8.54 -8.94
C SER A 10 5.21 -7.75 -7.66
N LEU A 11 3.96 -7.49 -7.24
CA LEU A 11 3.66 -6.86 -5.95
C LEU A 11 3.89 -7.81 -4.77
N VAL A 12 3.67 -9.13 -4.96
CA VAL A 12 3.76 -10.12 -3.89
C VAL A 12 5.20 -10.22 -3.40
N GLY A 13 5.38 -10.20 -2.08
CA GLY A 13 6.68 -10.23 -1.43
C GLY A 13 6.83 -9.18 -0.34
N CYS A 14 8.07 -9.04 0.15
CA CYS A 14 8.41 -8.13 1.23
C CYS A 14 9.06 -6.86 0.71
N TRP A 15 8.64 -5.73 1.28
CA TRP A 15 9.02 -4.39 0.89
C TRP A 15 9.35 -3.58 2.13
N ARG A 16 10.49 -2.91 2.15
CA ARG A 16 10.86 -1.96 3.20
C ARG A 16 10.41 -0.56 2.80
N VAL A 17 9.74 0.15 3.69
CA VAL A 17 9.34 1.54 3.45
C VAL A 17 10.59 2.42 3.49
N GLU A 18 10.85 3.19 2.44
CA GLU A 18 11.97 4.13 2.38
C GLU A 18 11.53 5.56 2.68
N ALA A 19 10.40 5.97 2.10
CA ALA A 19 9.88 7.31 2.24
C ALA A 19 8.35 7.30 2.39
N THR A 20 7.85 8.32 3.08
CA THR A 20 6.43 8.59 3.21
C THR A 20 6.24 10.08 3.11
N ASP A 21 5.76 10.49 1.96
CA ASP A 21 5.56 11.88 1.62
C ASP A 21 4.05 12.16 1.84
N MET A 22 3.68 12.77 2.98
CA MET A 22 2.28 13.06 3.37
C MET A 22 1.89 14.54 3.28
N ILE A 23 0.61 14.83 3.07
CA ILE A 23 0.06 16.17 3.31
C ILE A 23 0.10 16.48 4.81
N GLU A 24 0.58 17.68 5.15
CA GLU A 24 0.65 18.15 6.52
C GLU A 24 -0.73 18.15 7.20
N GLY A 25 -0.80 17.70 8.45
CA GLY A 25 -2.04 17.64 9.23
C GLY A 25 -3.00 16.50 8.86
N ARG A 26 -2.66 15.65 7.87
CA ARG A 26 -3.40 14.41 7.58
C ARG A 26 -2.72 13.22 8.23
N THR A 27 -3.30 12.72 9.31
CA THR A 27 -2.84 11.49 9.96
C THR A 27 -3.35 10.29 9.16
N VAL A 28 -2.48 9.66 8.38
CA VAL A 28 -2.82 8.44 7.66
C VAL A 28 -2.95 7.28 8.64
N SER A 29 -4.08 6.57 8.61
CA SER A 29 -4.15 5.20 9.12
C SER A 29 -3.14 4.39 8.31
N LEU A 30 -2.07 3.93 8.97
CA LEU A 30 -0.80 3.45 8.39
C LEU A 30 -0.95 2.27 7.43
N ILE A 31 -1.47 2.53 6.22
CA ILE A 31 -1.42 1.57 5.12
C ILE A 31 0.03 1.54 4.64
N GLY A 32 0.68 0.40 4.80
CA GLY A 32 2.05 0.20 4.36
C GLY A 32 3.14 0.77 5.27
N GLY A 33 2.89 0.97 6.57
CA GLY A 33 3.93 1.26 7.57
C GLY A 33 4.64 2.61 7.47
N LEU A 34 5.58 2.88 8.36
CA LEU A 34 6.46 4.06 8.43
C LEU A 34 7.82 3.77 7.78
N PRO A 35 8.58 4.81 7.37
CA PRO A 35 9.96 4.63 6.89
C PRO A 35 10.80 3.74 7.83
N GLY A 36 11.43 2.72 7.27
CA GLY A 36 12.19 1.71 8.01
C GLY A 36 11.42 0.42 8.35
N GLU A 37 10.09 0.44 8.31
CA GLU A 37 9.25 -0.73 8.54
C GLU A 37 9.13 -1.62 7.31
N TYR A 38 8.58 -2.81 7.51
CA TYR A 38 8.47 -3.84 6.49
C TYR A 38 7.01 -4.18 6.22
N VAL A 39 6.66 -4.27 4.95
CA VAL A 39 5.33 -4.62 4.47
C VAL A 39 5.43 -5.86 3.61
N GLU A 40 4.66 -6.89 3.95
CA GLU A 40 4.50 -8.09 3.13
C GLU A 40 3.14 -8.03 2.46
N PHE A 41 3.10 -8.09 1.12
CA PHE A 41 1.89 -8.33 0.36
C PHE A 41 1.84 -9.80 -0.01
N THR A 42 0.81 -10.51 0.41
CA THR A 42 0.61 -11.93 0.12
C THR A 42 -0.24 -12.12 -1.14
N ASP A 43 -0.18 -13.32 -1.70
CA ASP A 43 -0.97 -13.72 -2.87
C ASP A 43 -2.47 -13.83 -2.58
N ASP A 44 -2.84 -14.19 -1.35
CA ASP A 44 -4.21 -14.32 -0.86
C ASP A 44 -4.92 -12.99 -0.53
N GLY A 45 -4.30 -11.84 -0.82
CA GLY A 45 -4.92 -10.53 -0.62
C GLY A 45 -4.85 -10.02 0.82
N ARG A 46 -3.82 -10.41 1.58
CA ARG A 46 -3.51 -9.84 2.89
C ARG A 46 -2.22 -9.03 2.83
N TYR A 47 -2.20 -7.89 3.51
CA TYR A 47 -0.94 -7.20 3.76
C TYR A 47 -0.63 -7.26 5.24
N ARG A 48 0.66 -7.31 5.57
CA ARG A 48 1.14 -7.26 6.94
C ARG A 48 2.25 -6.23 7.07
N VAL A 49 2.12 -5.37 8.07
CA VAL A 49 3.13 -4.39 8.45
C VAL A 49 3.81 -4.86 9.73
N ASP A 50 5.11 -5.17 9.63
CA ASP A 50 5.94 -5.46 10.79
C ASP A 50 6.49 -4.15 11.37
N LEU A 51 5.78 -3.67 12.40
CA LEU A 51 6.16 -2.51 13.20
C LEU A 51 7.30 -2.90 14.15
N LEU A 52 8.39 -2.13 14.18
CA LEU A 52 9.60 -2.49 14.96
C LEU A 52 9.38 -2.39 16.48
N ASP A 53 8.40 -1.60 16.93
CA ASP A 53 8.12 -1.29 18.33
C ASP A 53 6.76 -1.80 18.83
N ARG A 54 5.91 -2.37 17.94
CA ARG A 54 4.52 -2.72 18.23
C ARG A 54 4.13 -4.07 17.63
N ARG A 55 2.92 -4.53 17.99
CA ARG A 55 2.33 -5.72 17.37
C ARG A 55 2.17 -5.46 15.86
N PRO A 56 2.53 -6.42 14.99
CA PRO A 56 2.28 -6.32 13.56
C PRO A 56 0.81 -5.99 13.29
N SER A 57 0.58 -5.12 12.31
CA SER A 57 -0.74 -4.84 11.78
C SER A 57 -0.97 -5.67 10.53
N GLU A 58 -2.19 -6.13 10.30
CA GLU A 58 -2.58 -6.83 9.09
C GLU A 58 -3.95 -6.34 8.63
N GLY A 59 -4.18 -6.42 7.33
CA GLY A 59 -5.46 -6.07 6.73
C GLY A 59 -5.64 -6.68 5.35
N PRO A 60 -6.87 -6.71 4.85
CA PRO A 60 -7.15 -7.13 3.50
C PRO A 60 -6.73 -6.06 2.48
N PHE A 61 -6.35 -6.52 1.29
CA PHE A 61 -6.20 -5.68 0.12
C PHE A 61 -6.67 -6.41 -1.14
N GLU A 62 -7.00 -5.64 -2.16
CA GLU A 62 -7.36 -6.15 -3.48
C GLU A 62 -6.54 -5.42 -4.54
N ARG A 63 -5.99 -6.19 -5.50
CA ARG A 63 -5.39 -5.68 -6.73
C ARG A 63 -6.50 -5.43 -7.75
N VAL A 64 -6.50 -4.25 -8.34
CA VAL A 64 -7.48 -3.88 -9.36
C VAL A 64 -6.78 -3.25 -10.56
N ARG A 65 -7.37 -3.38 -11.74
CA ARG A 65 -6.96 -2.61 -12.91
C ARG A 65 -7.75 -1.31 -12.94
N SER A 66 -7.06 -0.19 -13.15
CA SER A 66 -7.70 1.09 -13.43
C SER A 66 -7.34 1.58 -14.82
N ASP A 67 -8.06 2.57 -15.32
CA ASP A 67 -7.78 3.22 -16.59
C ASP A 67 -6.38 3.89 -16.60
N PHE A 68 -5.82 4.13 -15.42
CA PHE A 68 -4.56 4.85 -15.21
C PHE A 68 -3.40 3.94 -14.78
N GLY A 69 -3.62 2.62 -14.73
CA GLY A 69 -2.60 1.65 -14.34
C GLY A 69 -3.02 0.71 -13.21
N PRO A 70 -2.07 -0.04 -12.64
CA PRO A 70 -2.30 -0.95 -11.53
C PRO A 70 -2.76 -0.21 -10.27
N GLY A 71 -3.82 -0.70 -9.63
CA GLY A 71 -4.40 -0.10 -8.44
C GLY A 71 -4.49 -1.08 -7.28
N LEU A 72 -4.56 -0.51 -6.06
CA LEU A 72 -4.84 -1.24 -4.84
C LEU A 72 -6.06 -0.68 -4.14
N ASN A 73 -6.82 -1.56 -3.51
CA ASN A 73 -7.85 -1.21 -2.55
C ASN A 73 -7.42 -1.76 -1.20
N PHE A 74 -7.49 -0.95 -0.15
CA PHE A 74 -7.29 -1.36 1.23
C PHE A 74 -8.55 -1.07 2.02
N TRP A 75 -8.94 -1.95 2.93
CA TRP A 75 -10.07 -1.71 3.81
C TRP A 75 -9.87 -2.39 5.15
N ILE A 76 -10.71 -2.03 6.11
CA ILE A 76 -10.84 -2.72 7.39
C ILE A 76 -12.10 -3.57 7.30
N GLU A 77 -12.02 -4.84 7.68
CA GLU A 77 -13.19 -5.74 7.72
C GLU A 77 -14.29 -5.14 8.59
N GLY A 78 -15.51 -5.07 8.07
CA GLY A 78 -16.67 -4.43 8.71
C GLY A 78 -16.75 -2.92 8.51
N LEU A 79 -15.78 -2.29 7.84
CA LEU A 79 -15.76 -0.87 7.47
C LEU A 79 -15.41 -0.68 5.98
N GLU A 80 -15.94 -1.55 5.11
CA GLU A 80 -15.65 -1.57 3.67
C GLU A 80 -16.02 -0.27 2.95
N SER A 81 -16.94 0.52 3.50
CA SER A 81 -17.28 1.85 2.99
C SER A 81 -16.14 2.86 3.09
N LEU A 82 -15.12 2.58 3.91
CA LEU A 82 -13.91 3.40 4.11
C LEU A 82 -12.73 2.94 3.24
N ILE A 83 -13.03 2.25 2.14
CA ILE A 83 -12.01 1.72 1.24
C ILE A 83 -11.04 2.82 0.78
N THR A 84 -9.77 2.59 1.03
CA THR A 84 -8.69 3.45 0.55
C THR A 84 -8.25 2.97 -0.83
N ARG A 85 -8.31 3.86 -1.81
CA ARG A 85 -8.00 3.55 -3.21
C ARG A 85 -6.64 4.12 -3.58
N CYS A 86 -5.80 3.29 -4.18
CA CYS A 86 -4.42 3.64 -4.48
C CYS A 86 -4.05 3.36 -5.93
N LEU A 87 -3.10 4.09 -6.48
CA LEU A 87 -2.38 3.72 -7.70
C LEU A 87 -0.99 3.27 -7.30
N TYR A 88 -0.42 2.28 -7.98
CA TYR A 88 0.97 1.90 -7.72
C TYR A 88 1.75 1.64 -8.99
N GLU A 89 3.06 1.80 -8.88
CA GLU A 89 4.05 1.50 -9.90
C GLU A 89 5.18 0.67 -9.29
N ILE A 90 5.67 -0.31 -10.07
CA ILE A 90 6.83 -1.11 -9.71
C ILE A 90 7.88 -0.92 -10.81
N ASP A 91 9.08 -0.51 -10.41
CA ASP A 91 10.25 -0.38 -11.28
C ASP A 91 11.42 -1.16 -10.67
N GLY A 92 11.65 -2.37 -11.18
CA GLY A 92 12.61 -3.33 -10.62
C GLY A 92 12.30 -3.66 -9.16
N ASP A 93 13.16 -3.18 -8.27
CA ASP A 93 13.04 -3.36 -6.83
C ASP A 93 12.35 -2.18 -6.12
N SER A 94 11.91 -1.16 -6.85
CA SER A 94 11.21 0.00 -6.30
C SER A 94 9.70 -0.18 -6.45
N LEU A 95 8.95 0.12 -5.40
CA LEU A 95 7.50 0.21 -5.42
C LEU A 95 7.11 1.61 -4.96
N THR A 96 6.23 2.27 -5.70
CA THR A 96 5.61 3.53 -5.29
C THR A 96 4.11 3.36 -5.21
N ILE A 97 3.50 3.75 -4.10
CA ILE A 97 2.04 3.73 -3.90
C ILE A 97 1.55 5.15 -3.63
N CYS A 98 0.66 5.65 -4.48
CA CYS A 98 -0.09 6.87 -4.27
C CYS A 98 -1.42 6.54 -3.62
N ILE A 99 -1.68 7.14 -2.47
CA ILE A 99 -2.83 6.84 -1.62
C ILE A 99 -3.82 8.01 -1.74
N ALA A 100 -5.02 7.73 -2.25
CA ALA A 100 -6.09 8.73 -2.32
C ALA A 100 -6.52 9.16 -0.92
N GLY A 101 -7.06 10.38 -0.84
CA GLY A 101 -7.71 10.87 0.35
C GLY A 101 -9.01 10.15 0.69
N ASP A 102 -9.53 10.45 1.88
CA ASP A 102 -10.83 9.97 2.37
C ASP A 102 -11.91 10.07 1.29
N TYR A 103 -12.51 8.93 0.96
CA TYR A 103 -13.58 8.81 -0.04
C TYR A 103 -13.20 9.36 -1.43
N GLY A 104 -11.92 9.61 -1.68
CA GLY A 104 -11.42 10.13 -2.93
C GLY A 104 -11.52 9.11 -4.06
N PRO A 105 -11.60 9.57 -5.33
CA PRO A 105 -11.38 8.70 -6.47
C PRO A 105 -9.96 8.13 -6.43
N ARG A 106 -9.73 7.00 -7.11
CA ARG A 106 -8.38 6.48 -7.29
C ARG A 106 -7.49 7.55 -7.94
N PRO A 107 -6.21 7.66 -7.55
CA PRO A 107 -5.28 8.58 -8.21
C PRO A 107 -5.12 8.23 -9.68
N VAL A 108 -4.89 9.24 -10.51
CA VAL A 108 -4.75 9.09 -11.96
C VAL A 108 -3.29 9.07 -12.43
N ALA A 109 -2.36 9.36 -11.53
CA ALA A 109 -0.92 9.35 -11.78
C ALA A 109 -0.14 9.19 -10.47
N VAL A 110 1.09 8.68 -10.56
CA VAL A 110 2.01 8.63 -9.42
C VAL A 110 2.75 9.96 -9.28
N ARG A 111 2.17 10.90 -8.54
CA ARG A 111 2.74 12.23 -8.27
C ARG A 111 2.18 12.82 -6.99
N ARG A 112 2.73 13.94 -6.50
CA ARG A 112 2.39 14.53 -5.18
C ARG A 112 1.58 15.81 -5.25
N ASP A 113 1.53 16.44 -6.42
CA ASP A 113 0.89 17.72 -6.68
C ASP A 113 -0.62 17.60 -6.95
N ASP A 114 -1.21 16.43 -6.73
CA ASP A 114 -2.64 16.19 -6.83
C ASP A 114 -3.30 16.45 -5.45
N ASP A 115 -4.25 17.37 -5.41
CA ASP A 115 -4.99 17.79 -4.22
C ASP A 115 -5.84 16.66 -3.62
N LYS A 116 -6.03 15.55 -4.36
CA LYS A 116 -6.81 14.38 -3.94
C LYS A 116 -5.98 13.31 -3.24
N LEU A 117 -4.66 13.51 -3.13
CA LEU A 117 -3.76 12.55 -2.50
C LEU A 117 -3.54 12.84 -1.03
N TRP A 118 -3.42 11.80 -0.22
CA TRP A 118 -2.97 11.94 1.16
C TRP A 118 -1.48 11.76 1.31
N CYS A 119 -0.94 10.75 0.62
CA CYS A 119 0.47 10.50 0.64
C CYS A 119 0.94 9.68 -0.56
N VAL A 120 2.24 9.77 -0.79
CA VAL A 120 2.99 8.89 -1.67
C VAL A 120 3.99 8.13 -0.81
N LYS A 121 3.98 6.81 -0.92
CA LYS A 121 4.91 5.93 -0.22
C LYS A 121 5.84 5.26 -1.21
N THR A 122 7.12 5.26 -0.89
CA THR A 122 8.15 4.59 -1.68
C THR A 122 8.73 3.46 -0.86
N PHE A 123 8.90 2.32 -1.50
CA PHE A 123 9.38 1.09 -0.89
C PHE A 123 10.49 0.48 -1.73
N ARG A 124 11.35 -0.29 -1.07
CA ARG A 124 12.37 -1.13 -1.68
C ARG A 124 12.11 -2.59 -1.40
N ARG A 125 12.16 -3.42 -2.44
CA ARG A 125 12.06 -4.87 -2.35
C ARG A 125 13.17 -5.40 -1.44
N CYS A 126 12.81 -6.28 -0.53
CA CYS A 126 13.74 -6.83 0.44
C CYS A 126 13.44 -8.29 0.78
N GLU A 127 14.41 -8.96 1.39
CA GLU A 127 14.12 -10.23 2.05
C GLU A 127 13.26 -10.00 3.29
N ARG A 128 12.43 -10.99 3.64
CA ARG A 128 11.63 -10.94 4.84
C ARG A 128 12.55 -10.82 6.07
N PRO A 129 12.36 -9.82 6.95
CA PRO A 129 13.23 -9.65 8.10
C PRO A 129 13.15 -10.89 9.01
N ARG A 130 14.32 -11.45 9.34
CA ARG A 130 14.41 -12.54 10.32
C ARG A 130 13.92 -12.00 11.67
N ARG A 131 12.77 -12.48 12.15
CA ARG A 131 12.27 -12.12 13.48
C ARG A 131 13.37 -12.42 14.50
N ARG A 132 13.87 -11.38 15.18
CA ARG A 132 14.70 -11.60 16.38
C ARG A 132 13.78 -12.26 17.40
N ARG A 133 14.03 -13.53 17.73
CA ARG A 133 13.43 -14.16 18.91
C ARG A 133 13.84 -13.27 20.10
N LYS A 134 12.85 -12.64 20.76
CA LYS A 134 13.03 -12.14 22.11
C LYS A 134 13.13 -13.33 23.06
#